data_AF-A0A7C1ERL1-F1
#
_entry.id   AF-A0A7C1ERL1-F1
#
_cell.length_a   1.000
_cell.length_b   1.000
_cell.length_c   1.000
_cell.angle_alpha   90.00
_cell.angle_beta   90.00
_cell.angle_gamma   90.00
#
_symmetry.space_group_name_H-M   'P 1'
#
loop_
_entity.id
_entity.type
_entity.pdbx_description
1 polymer ?
#
loop_
_entity_poly.entity_id
_entity_poly.type
_entity_poly.pdbx_seq_one_letter_code
_entity_poly.pdbx_strand_id
1 'polypeptide(L)' 'MFNIDELWEHLLSEDSAKIRKAWTELKDEEASAVLAHLRRMATEEGWAEAQKQAAATALTMIQRMYE' A
#
# COMPACT_ATOMS: atom_id res chain seq x y z
N MET A 1 -13.10 -8.53 3.62
CA MET A 1 -12.23 -9.37 2.76
C MET A 1 -12.33 -8.82 1.35
N PHE A 2 -11.39 -7.95 1.01
CA PHE A 2 -11.19 -7.45 -0.34
C PHE A 2 -10.78 -8.57 -1.28
N ASN A 3 -11.16 -8.47 -2.55
CA ASN A 3 -10.43 -9.19 -3.59
C ASN A 3 -9.09 -8.48 -3.88
N ILE A 4 -8.27 -9.06 -4.76
CA ILE A 4 -6.93 -8.52 -5.03
C ILE A 4 -6.97 -7.13 -5.68
N ASP A 5 -7.91 -6.87 -6.58
CA ASP A 5 -8.01 -5.60 -7.30
C ASP A 5 -8.51 -4.49 -6.36
N GLU A 6 -9.52 -4.78 -5.54
CA GLU A 6 -10.04 -3.87 -4.52
C GLU A 6 -8.99 -3.52 -3.47
N LEU A 7 -8.16 -4.51 -3.08
CA LEU A 7 -7.06 -4.28 -2.15
C LEU A 7 -6.09 -3.24 -2.71
N TRP A 8 -5.66 -3.41 -3.96
CA TRP A 8 -4.74 -2.48 -4.61
C TRP A 8 -5.36 -1.12 -4.88
N GLU A 9 -6.64 -1.07 -5.28
CA GLU A 9 -7.37 0.18 -5.44
C GLU A 9 -7.35 0.98 -4.14
N HIS A 10 -7.60 0.33 -3.00
CA HIS A 10 -7.61 0.99 -1.70
C HIS A 10 -6.22 1.37 -1.20
N LEU A 11 -5.21 0.53 -1.40
CA LEU A 11 -3.84 0.83 -0.98
C LEU A 11 -3.22 1.96 -1.80
N LEU A 12 -3.56 2.07 -3.08
CA LEU A 12 -3.00 3.07 -4.01
C LEU A 12 -3.91 4.29 -4.20
N SER A 13 -4.98 4.42 -3.42
CA SER A 13 -5.95 5.53 -3.59
C SER A 13 -5.47 6.87 -3.03
N GLU A 14 -4.32 6.90 -2.35
CA GLU A 14 -3.82 8.07 -1.59
C GLU A 14 -4.78 8.58 -0.50
N ASP A 15 -5.81 7.80 -0.18
CA ASP A 15 -6.81 8.12 0.84
C ASP A 15 -6.45 7.37 2.12
N SER A 16 -6.07 8.12 3.15
CA SER A 16 -5.66 7.57 4.45
C SER A 16 -6.69 6.61 5.07
N ALA A 17 -7.99 6.85 4.89
CA ALA A 17 -9.03 5.99 5.45
C ALA A 17 -9.14 4.66 4.69
N LYS A 18 -9.04 4.70 3.35
CA LYS A 18 -9.04 3.49 2.51
C LYS A 18 -7.78 2.66 2.75
N ILE A 19 -6.61 3.30 2.79
CA ILE A 19 -5.32 2.66 3.05
C ILE A 19 -5.34 1.98 4.42
N ARG A 20 -5.78 2.69 5.46
CA ARG A 20 -5.86 2.13 6.81
C ARG A 20 -6.77 0.91 6.86
N LYS A 21 -7.96 1.01 6.27
CA LYS A 21 -8.93 -0.10 6.23
C LYS A 21 -8.33 -1.32 5.53
N ALA A 22 -7.76 -1.14 4.34
CA ALA A 22 -7.13 -2.21 3.57
C ALA A 22 -5.97 -2.86 4.34
N TRP A 23 -5.08 -2.04 4.92
CA TRP A 23 -3.93 -2.52 5.68
C TRP A 23 -4.33 -3.34 6.91
N THR A 24 -5.34 -2.90 7.67
CA THR A 24 -5.79 -3.61 8.88
C THR A 24 -6.54 -4.92 8.60
N GLU A 25 -6.97 -5.17 7.36
CA GLU A 25 -7.59 -6.45 6.98
C GLU A 25 -6.58 -7.52 6.57
N LEU A 26 -5.30 -7.16 6.37
CA LEU A 26 -4.23 -8.09 6.00
C LEU A 26 -3.74 -8.89 7.21
N LYS A 27 -3.46 -10.17 7.00
CA LYS A 27 -2.71 -11.00 7.95
C LYS A 27 -1.21 -10.72 7.84
N ASP A 28 -0.44 -11.13 8.85
CA ASP A 28 1.01 -10.85 8.93
C ASP A 28 1.79 -11.24 7.67
N GLU A 29 1.50 -12.41 7.09
CA GLU A 29 2.16 -12.86 5.84
C GLU A 29 1.79 -11.98 4.64
N GLU A 30 0.51 -11.61 4.52
CA GLU A 30 0.00 -10.77 3.42
C GLU A 30 0.51 -9.33 3.57
N ALA A 31 0.52 -8.80 4.79
CA ALA A 31 1.04 -7.48 5.12
C ALA A 31 2.53 -7.37 4.76
N SER A 32 3.33 -8.39 5.06
CA SER A 32 4.75 -8.43 4.71
C SER A 32 4.96 -8.43 3.18
N ALA A 33 4.17 -9.23 2.45
CA ALA A 33 4.22 -9.27 0.98
C ALA A 33 3.80 -7.93 0.34
N VAL A 34 2.72 -7.32 0.84
CA VAL A 34 2.23 -6.02 0.38
C VAL A 34 3.25 -4.92 0.66
N LEU A 35 3.83 -4.89 1.87
CA LEU A 35 4.85 -3.90 2.23
C LEU A 35 6.08 -3.99 1.34
N ALA A 36 6.55 -5.22 1.07
CA ALA A 36 7.65 -5.45 0.14
C ALA A 36 7.31 -4.97 -1.27
N HIS A 37 6.09 -5.24 -1.75
CA HIS A 37 5.64 -4.82 -3.08
C HIS A 37 5.53 -3.30 -3.20
N LEU A 38 4.92 -2.62 -2.22
CA LEU A 38 4.83 -1.16 -2.18
C LEU A 38 6.21 -0.49 -2.19
N ARG A 39 7.20 -1.07 -1.48
CA ARG A 39 8.58 -0.58 -1.53
C ARG A 39 9.17 -0.68 -2.93
N ARG A 40 9.00 -1.82 -3.61
CA ARG A 40 9.47 -1.98 -5.00
C ARG A 40 8.80 -0.98 -5.93
N MET A 41 7.48 -0.81 -5.82
CA MET A 41 6.74 0.19 -6.61
C MET A 41 7.27 1.61 -6.42
N ALA A 42 7.63 1.98 -5.19
CA ALA A 42 8.11 3.33 -4.87
C ALA A 42 9.55 3.60 -5.31
N THR A 43 10.41 2.57 -5.38
CA THR A 43 11.86 2.76 -5.56
C THR A 43 12.43 2.22 -6.86
N GLU A 44 11.82 1.19 -7.46
CA GLU A 44 12.35 0.56 -8.66
C GLU A 44 11.99 1.36 -9.93
N GLU A 45 12.86 1.28 -10.93
CA GLU A 45 12.57 1.79 -12.27
C GLU A 45 11.52 0.92 -12.96
N GLY A 46 10.75 1.50 -13.89
CA GLY A 46 9.70 0.77 -14.64
C GLY A 46 8.28 1.00 -14.13
N TRP A 47 8.10 1.59 -12.95
CA TRP A 47 6.80 2.06 -12.48
C TRP A 47 6.50 3.48 -12.96
N ALA A 48 5.23 3.77 -13.25
CA ALA A 48 4.80 5.12 -13.58
C ALA A 48 4.94 6.05 -12.37
N GLU A 49 5.22 7.33 -12.59
CA GLU A 49 5.41 8.30 -11.50
C GLU A 49 4.19 8.38 -10.56
N ALA A 50 2.98 8.28 -11.10
CA ALA A 50 1.75 8.21 -10.30
C ALA A 50 1.71 6.97 -9.38
N GLN A 51 2.22 5.82 -9.84
CA GLN A 51 2.27 4.59 -9.04
C GLN A 51 3.33 4.68 -7.93
N LYS A 52 4.49 5.27 -8.24
CA LYS A 52 5.53 5.54 -7.24
C LYS A 52 5.00 6.44 -6.13
N GLN A 53 4.33 7.53 -6.52
CA GLN A 53 3.74 8.48 -5.59
C GLN A 53 2.66 7.82 -4.71
N ALA A 54 1.72 7.10 -5.32
CA ALA A 54 0.68 6.39 -4.57
C ALA A 54 1.27 5.36 -3.58
N ALA A 55 2.28 4.59 -4.01
CA ALA A 55 2.95 3.62 -3.16
C ALA A 55 3.72 4.30 -2.00
N ALA A 56 4.40 5.42 -2.26
CA ALA A 56 5.08 6.20 -1.22
C ALA A 56 4.09 6.77 -0.19
N THR A 57 2.92 7.26 -0.64
CA THR A 57 1.83 7.70 0.23
C THR A 57 1.35 6.56 1.12
N ALA A 58 1.10 5.38 0.54
CA ALA A 58 0.69 4.19 1.28
C ALA A 58 1.71 3.79 2.36
N LEU A 59 3.00 3.70 1.99
CA LEU A 59 4.09 3.37 2.92
C LEU A 59 4.18 4.37 4.09
N THR A 60 4.04 5.66 3.79
CA THR A 60 4.07 6.71 4.82
C THR A 60 2.90 6.57 5.80
N MET A 61 1.69 6.30 5.29
CA MET A 61 0.52 6.10 6.15
C MET A 61 0.66 4.85 7.01
N ILE A 62 1.13 3.75 6.43
CA ILE A 62 1.38 2.49 7.16
C ILE A 62 2.40 2.73 8.28
N GLN A 63 3.51 3.41 8.00
CA GLN A 63 4.54 3.70 9.00
C GLN A 63 3.98 4.48 10.20
N ARG A 64 3.18 5.53 9.94
CA ARG A 64 2.56 6.37 10.97
C ARG A 64 1.56 5.63 11.87
N MET A 65 1.11 4.43 11.49
CA MET A 65 0.20 3.64 12.32
C MET A 65 0.91 2.91 13.47
N TYR A 66 2.24 2.79 13.41
CA TYR A 66 3.06 2.09 14.40
C TYR A 66 4.01 3.03 15.16
N GLU A 67 3.88 4.35 14.94
CA GLU A 67 4.52 5.41 15.74
C GLU A 67 3.68 5.73 16.98
#